data_AF-A0A7J6U112-F1
#
_entry.id   AF-A0A7J6U112-F1
#
_cell.length_a   1.000
_cell.length_b   1.000
_cell.length_c   1.000
_cell.angle_alpha   90.00
_cell.angle_beta   90.00
_cell.angle_gamma   90.00
#
_symmetry.space_group_name_H-M   'P 1'
#
loop_
_entity.id
_entity.type
_entity.pdbx_description
1 polymer ?
#
loop_
_entity_poly.entity_id
_entity_poly.type
_entity_poly.pdbx_seq_one_letter_code
_entity_poly.pdbx_strand_id
1 'polypeptide(L)'
;MVSSSSSSSSSNKRKLPPCGFEVECTKKGAAPMKIEKRNKGKKVTVITNVNGDNRKLVTHLKTILGVGGTTQGNTTVEIQGDHVDQVLVELKRLHAIKGLKTTDDSDMSSGGGDKRNKKNKEEVTIIPNRTGYEDFLKETSVGGKSRKMEDYNYDAVITMLIIMLLLCTRSTDTDARIM
;
A
#
# COMPACT_ATOMS: atom_id res chain seq x y z
N MET A 1 28.30 27.33 1.42
CA MET A 1 27.61 26.87 0.19
C MET A 1 27.46 25.36 0.28
N VAL A 2 26.26 24.85 0.59
CA VAL A 2 26.01 23.40 0.61
C VAL A 2 25.20 23.06 -0.64
N SER A 3 25.88 22.49 -1.63
CA SER A 3 25.29 22.04 -2.88
C SER A 3 24.73 20.62 -2.67
N SER A 4 23.43 20.50 -2.47
CA SER A 4 22.75 19.22 -2.37
C SER A 4 22.46 18.69 -3.77
N SER A 5 23.34 17.83 -4.27
CA SER A 5 23.23 17.09 -5.52
C SER A 5 22.10 16.05 -5.44
N SER A 6 20.94 16.36 -6.02
CA SER A 6 19.88 15.37 -6.26
C SER A 6 20.22 14.57 -7.53
N SER A 7 20.60 13.32 -7.32
CA SER A 7 20.96 12.32 -8.33
C SER A 7 19.85 12.13 -9.37
N SER A 8 20.13 12.53 -10.60
CA SER A 8 19.34 12.27 -11.80
C SER A 8 19.61 10.85 -12.32
N SER A 9 18.68 9.92 -12.13
CA SER A 9 18.69 8.64 -12.85
C SER A 9 17.92 8.79 -14.16
N SER A 10 18.68 8.96 -15.25
CA SER A 10 18.19 8.99 -16.63
C SER A 10 17.66 7.63 -17.06
N SER A 11 16.35 7.50 -17.22
CA SER A 11 15.71 6.42 -17.97
C SER A 11 14.52 7.01 -18.73
N ASN A 12 14.29 6.53 -19.96
CA ASN A 12 13.21 6.93 -20.88
C ASN A 12 12.01 7.56 -20.16
N LYS A 13 11.66 8.82 -20.47
CA LYS A 13 10.57 9.58 -19.81
C LYS A 13 9.20 8.94 -20.06
N ARG A 14 8.95 7.80 -19.43
CA ARG A 14 7.63 7.22 -19.24
C ARG A 14 6.92 8.11 -18.24
N LYS A 15 5.70 8.54 -18.56
CA LYS A 15 4.90 9.33 -17.63
C LYS A 15 4.60 8.42 -16.43
N LEU A 16 5.18 8.75 -15.28
CA LEU A 16 4.87 8.09 -14.02
C LEU A 16 3.38 8.26 -13.73
N PRO A 17 2.74 7.27 -13.06
CA PRO A 17 1.38 7.44 -12.58
C PRO A 17 1.31 8.65 -11.62
N PRO A 18 0.13 9.25 -11.42
CA PRO A 18 0.06 10.51 -10.68
C PRO A 18 0.38 10.36 -9.17
N CYS A 19 0.46 9.13 -8.65
CA CYS A 19 1.01 8.84 -7.32
C CYS A 19 2.53 9.09 -7.20
N GLY A 20 3.25 9.23 -8.33
CA GLY A 20 4.67 9.57 -8.35
C GLY A 20 5.63 8.41 -8.08
N PHE A 21 5.12 7.18 -8.00
CA PHE A 21 5.91 5.96 -7.88
C PHE A 21 5.24 4.82 -8.67
N GLU A 22 6.02 3.87 -9.17
CA GLU A 22 5.52 2.66 -9.81
C GLU A 22 6.40 1.46 -9.40
N VAL A 23 5.82 0.26 -9.42
CA VAL A 23 6.48 -1.00 -9.09
C VAL A 23 6.46 -1.90 -10.33
N GLU A 24 7.64 -2.23 -10.84
CA GLU A 24 7.78 -3.06 -12.03
C GLU A 24 7.85 -4.54 -11.67
N CYS A 25 6.93 -5.34 -12.22
CA CYS A 25 6.92 -6.78 -12.04
C CYS A 25 8.22 -7.44 -12.53
N THR A 26 8.47 -8.61 -11.98
CA THR A 26 9.58 -9.45 -12.43
C THR A 26 9.41 -9.82 -13.90
N LYS A 27 10.50 -10.26 -14.56
CA LYS A 27 10.45 -10.77 -15.95
C LYS A 27 9.42 -11.88 -16.17
N LYS A 28 9.06 -12.60 -15.11
CA LYS A 28 8.04 -13.66 -15.12
C LYS A 28 6.60 -13.13 -15.05
N GLY A 29 6.41 -11.84 -14.82
CA GLY A 29 5.11 -11.21 -14.63
C GLY A 29 4.56 -11.33 -13.21
N ALA A 30 5.36 -11.80 -12.25
CA ALA A 30 4.99 -11.86 -10.84
C ALA A 30 5.37 -10.56 -10.13
N ALA A 31 4.60 -10.20 -9.09
CA ALA A 31 4.88 -9.04 -8.25
C ALA A 31 6.27 -9.17 -7.59
N PRO A 32 7.09 -8.09 -7.55
CA PRO A 32 8.47 -8.13 -7.09
C PRO A 32 8.53 -8.02 -5.56
N MET A 33 7.74 -8.84 -4.86
CA MET A 33 7.62 -8.83 -3.41
C MET A 33 8.08 -10.16 -2.84
N LYS A 34 8.85 -10.11 -1.77
CA LYS A 34 9.37 -11.29 -1.09
C LYS A 34 9.28 -11.12 0.41
N ILE A 35 8.90 -12.18 1.10
CA ILE A 35 8.96 -12.23 2.56
C ILE A 35 10.35 -12.70 2.95
N GLU A 36 11.04 -11.90 3.75
CA GLU A 36 12.32 -12.23 4.34
C GLU A 36 12.19 -12.43 5.85
N LYS A 37 12.86 -13.46 6.35
CA LYS A 37 12.95 -13.74 7.79
C LYS A 37 14.24 -13.13 8.30
N ARG A 38 14.14 -12.10 9.14
CA ARG A 38 15.25 -11.44 9.85
C ARG A 38 15.46 -12.10 11.22
N ASN A 39 16.55 -11.71 11.88
CA ASN A 39 16.94 -12.20 13.20
C ASN A 39 15.75 -12.14 14.19
N LYS A 40 15.69 -13.12 15.09
CA LYS A 40 14.63 -13.25 16.12
C LYS A 40 13.24 -13.50 15.55
N GLY A 41 13.14 -14.17 14.39
CA GLY A 41 11.85 -14.57 13.81
C GLY A 41 11.01 -13.42 13.24
N LYS A 42 11.58 -12.20 13.17
CA LYS A 42 10.88 -11.05 12.59
C LYS A 42 10.74 -11.24 11.09
N LYS A 43 9.52 -11.13 10.58
CA LYS A 43 9.26 -11.11 9.15
C LYS A 43 9.27 -9.68 8.62
N VAL A 44 9.81 -9.51 7.44
CA VAL A 44 9.73 -8.26 6.67
C VAL A 44 9.33 -8.59 5.24
N THR A 45 8.48 -7.75 4.67
CA THR A 45 8.12 -7.79 3.26
C THR A 45 9.04 -6.82 2.51
N VAL A 46 9.84 -7.34 1.59
CA VAL A 46 10.77 -6.58 0.75
C VAL A 46 10.14 -6.42 -0.62
N ILE A 47 10.00 -5.17 -1.06
CA ILE A 47 9.47 -4.78 -2.37
C ILE A 47 10.64 -4.25 -3.19
N THR A 48 10.93 -4.89 -4.31
CA THR A 48 12.00 -4.48 -5.23
C THR A 48 11.42 -3.86 -6.51
N ASN A 49 12.28 -3.29 -7.35
CA ASN A 49 11.91 -2.65 -8.61
C ASN A 49 10.94 -1.48 -8.45
N VAL A 50 11.14 -0.67 -7.41
CA VAL A 50 10.41 0.59 -7.24
C VAL A 50 11.07 1.66 -8.10
N ASN A 51 10.29 2.29 -8.97
CA ASN A 51 10.66 3.47 -9.74
C ASN A 51 9.92 4.70 -9.20
N GLY A 52 10.57 5.86 -9.27
CA GLY A 52 10.02 7.12 -8.78
C GLY A 52 10.35 7.38 -7.32
N ASP A 53 9.39 7.88 -6.54
CA ASP A 53 9.62 8.31 -5.16
C ASP A 53 9.29 7.21 -4.13
N ASN A 54 10.33 6.47 -3.71
CA ASN A 54 10.20 5.39 -2.73
C ASN A 54 9.71 5.88 -1.36
N ARG A 55 9.99 7.13 -0.99
CA ARG A 55 9.58 7.67 0.30
C ARG A 55 8.07 7.86 0.33
N LYS A 56 7.47 8.29 -0.78
CA LYS A 56 6.01 8.39 -0.93
C LYS A 56 5.35 7.03 -0.83
N LEU A 57 5.91 6.01 -1.48
CA LEU A 57 5.41 4.63 -1.36
C LEU A 57 5.43 4.16 0.09
N VAL A 58 6.54 4.33 0.81
CA VAL A 58 6.64 3.95 2.24
C VAL A 58 5.63 4.70 3.09
N THR A 59 5.51 6.03 2.92
CA THR A 59 4.55 6.82 3.69
C THR A 59 3.11 6.36 3.42
N HIS A 60 2.78 6.07 2.16
CA HIS A 60 1.45 5.57 1.81
C HIS A 60 1.16 4.21 2.48
N LEU A 61 2.08 3.25 2.37
CA LEU A 61 1.94 1.94 3.00
C LEU A 61 1.88 2.04 4.53
N LYS A 62 2.63 2.95 5.14
CA LYS A 62 2.53 3.24 6.59
C LYS A 62 1.14 3.72 6.99
N THR A 63 0.54 4.62 6.21
CA THR A 63 -0.78 5.18 6.49
C THR A 63 -1.87 4.11 6.39
N ILE A 64 -1.83 3.27 5.35
CA ILE A 64 -2.87 2.27 5.12
C ILE A 64 -2.72 1.06 6.05
N LEU A 65 -1.50 0.56 6.23
CA LEU A 65 -1.24 -0.69 6.95
C LEU A 65 -0.93 -0.47 8.44
N GLY A 66 -0.58 0.76 8.85
CA GLY A 66 -0.20 1.06 10.23
C GLY A 66 1.13 0.42 10.68
N VAL A 67 1.96 -0.03 9.74
CA VAL A 67 3.21 -0.77 10.01
C VAL A 67 4.45 0.10 9.83
N GLY A 68 5.55 -0.30 10.48
CA GLY A 68 6.87 0.29 10.23
C GLY A 68 7.41 -0.04 8.84
N GLY A 69 8.19 0.88 8.25
CA GLY A 69 8.82 0.67 6.95
C GLY A 69 10.00 1.61 6.70
N THR A 70 10.95 1.13 5.91
CA THR A 70 12.22 1.80 5.60
C THR A 70 12.57 1.60 4.13
N THR A 71 13.12 2.63 3.50
CA THR A 71 13.68 2.53 2.14
C THR A 71 15.08 1.95 2.20
N GLN A 72 15.37 0.91 1.42
CA GLN A 72 16.71 0.35 1.28
C GLN A 72 17.28 0.79 -0.08
N GLY A 73 18.15 1.79 -0.06
CA GLY A 73 18.68 2.40 -1.28
C GLY A 73 17.59 3.08 -2.13
N ASN A 74 17.79 3.09 -3.45
CA ASN A 74 16.98 3.88 -4.37
C ASN A 74 15.86 3.09 -5.07
N THR A 75 15.85 1.75 -4.97
CA THR A 75 14.91 0.90 -5.74
C THR A 75 14.20 -0.15 -4.89
N THR A 76 14.49 -0.22 -3.58
CA THR A 76 13.96 -1.23 -2.67
C THR A 76 13.28 -0.57 -1.47
N VAL A 77 12.15 -1.14 -1.06
CA VAL A 77 11.38 -0.75 0.11
C VAL A 77 11.15 -1.95 1.00
N GLU A 78 11.39 -1.78 2.31
CA GLU A 78 11.16 -2.81 3.32
C GLU A 78 9.99 -2.38 4.21
N ILE A 79 9.05 -3.31 4.41
CA ILE A 79 7.89 -3.16 5.28
C ILE A 79 7.93 -4.24 6.35
N GLN A 80 7.63 -3.90 7.60
CA GLN A 80 7.59 -4.88 8.68
C GLN A 80 6.34 -5.74 8.58
N GLY A 81 6.48 -7.04 8.84
CA GLY A 81 5.37 -8.00 8.81
C GLY A 81 5.21 -8.70 7.46
N ASP A 82 4.12 -9.46 7.38
CA ASP A 82 3.73 -10.30 6.24
C ASP A 82 2.49 -9.67 5.60
N HIS A 83 2.71 -8.76 4.66
CA HIS A 83 1.65 -7.91 4.08
C HIS A 83 1.64 -7.95 2.55
N VAL A 84 2.16 -9.03 1.95
CA VAL A 84 2.30 -9.15 0.49
C VAL A 84 0.97 -8.92 -0.23
N ASP A 85 -0.10 -9.58 0.23
CA ASP A 85 -1.42 -9.51 -0.41
C ASP A 85 -2.04 -8.11 -0.30
N GLN A 86 -1.94 -7.49 0.88
CA GLN A 86 -2.46 -6.16 1.12
C GLN A 86 -1.71 -5.10 0.29
N VAL A 87 -0.39 -5.20 0.23
CA VAL A 87 0.43 -4.34 -0.62
C VAL A 87 0.06 -4.52 -2.09
N LEU A 88 -0.18 -5.75 -2.54
CA LEU A 88 -0.61 -6.01 -3.93
C LEU A 88 -1.96 -5.37 -4.25
N VAL A 89 -2.93 -5.47 -3.34
CA VAL A 89 -4.26 -4.85 -3.48
C VAL A 89 -4.12 -3.33 -3.60
N GLU A 90 -3.33 -2.70 -2.74
CA GLU A 90 -3.12 -1.25 -2.79
C GLU A 90 -2.41 -0.79 -4.07
N LEU A 91 -1.36 -1.52 -4.50
CA LEU A 91 -0.67 -1.19 -5.75
C LEU A 91 -1.58 -1.33 -6.98
N LYS A 92 -2.50 -2.31 -6.98
CA LYS A 92 -3.54 -2.44 -8.01
C LYS A 92 -4.53 -1.28 -7.95
N ARG A 93 -5.01 -0.91 -6.76
CA ARG A 93 -5.94 0.21 -6.55
C ARG A 93 -5.38 1.53 -7.07
N LEU A 94 -4.08 1.77 -6.84
CA LEU A 94 -3.37 2.96 -7.29
C LEU A 94 -2.93 2.91 -8.76
N HIS A 95 -3.15 1.79 -9.47
CA HIS A 95 -2.61 1.55 -10.81
C HIS A 95 -1.08 1.76 -10.89
N ALA A 96 -0.39 1.46 -9.80
CA ALA A 96 1.04 1.70 -9.62
C ALA A 96 1.88 0.43 -9.85
N ILE A 97 1.28 -0.67 -10.34
CA ILE A 97 1.97 -1.92 -10.67
C ILE A 97 2.00 -2.13 -12.18
N LYS A 98 3.15 -2.55 -12.71
CA LYS A 98 3.36 -2.74 -14.15
C LYS A 98 3.78 -4.14 -14.50
N GLY A 99 3.13 -4.73 -15.51
CA GLY A 99 3.53 -6.02 -16.07
C GLY A 99 3.13 -7.22 -15.21
N LEU A 100 2.09 -7.08 -14.38
CA LEU A 100 1.50 -8.21 -13.69
C LEU A 100 0.76 -9.09 -14.70
N LYS A 101 1.13 -10.37 -14.77
CA LYS A 101 0.36 -11.36 -15.53
C LYS A 101 -0.73 -11.88 -14.61
N THR A 102 -1.97 -11.48 -14.83
CA THR A 102 -3.11 -12.22 -14.30
C THR A 102 -3.25 -13.48 -15.14
N THR A 103 -3.38 -14.64 -14.52
CA THR A 103 -3.84 -15.87 -15.20
C THR A 103 -5.34 -15.82 -15.49
N ASP A 104 -6.00 -14.73 -15.08
CA ASP A 104 -7.38 -14.40 -15.40
C ASP A 104 -7.36 -13.39 -16.55
N ASP A 105 -7.35 -13.91 -17.77
CA ASP A 105 -7.64 -13.16 -18.99
C ASP A 105 -9.12 -12.71 -18.95
N SER A 106 -9.39 -11.61 -18.26
CA SER A 106 -10.56 -10.76 -18.55
C SER A 106 -10.17 -9.29 -18.42
N ASP A 107 -9.82 -8.75 -19.58
CA ASP A 107 -9.43 -7.38 -19.84
C ASP A 107 -10.44 -6.35 -19.31
N MET A 108 -10.02 -5.47 -18.40
CA MET A 108 -10.61 -4.15 -18.23
C MET A 108 -9.56 -3.10 -17.83
N SER A 109 -8.82 -2.58 -18.82
CA SER A 109 -8.62 -1.12 -18.97
C SER A 109 -8.21 -0.75 -20.41
N SER A 110 -9.22 -0.44 -21.21
CA SER A 110 -9.33 0.69 -22.15
C SER A 110 -8.08 1.20 -22.90
N GLY A 111 -8.11 1.01 -24.23
CA GLY A 111 -7.39 1.84 -25.21
C GLY A 111 -7.64 1.42 -26.67
N GLY A 112 -8.76 1.83 -27.28
CA GLY A 112 -8.98 1.78 -28.75
C GLY A 112 -10.15 0.90 -29.22
N GLY A 113 -11.07 1.44 -30.02
CA GLY A 113 -12.44 0.92 -30.25
C GLY A 113 -12.69 0.04 -31.48
N ASP A 114 -13.88 -0.57 -31.57
CA ASP A 114 -14.80 -0.53 -32.73
C ASP A 114 -16.16 -1.21 -32.42
N LYS A 115 -17.17 -0.87 -33.22
CA LYS A 115 -18.62 -1.09 -33.04
C LYS A 115 -19.10 -2.52 -33.38
N ARG A 116 -19.95 -3.15 -32.53
CA ARG A 116 -21.30 -3.68 -32.90
C ARG A 116 -22.01 -4.51 -31.80
N ASN A 117 -23.11 -3.93 -31.31
CA ASN A 117 -24.45 -4.49 -31.07
C ASN A 117 -24.63 -6.01 -30.82
N LYS A 118 -25.17 -6.41 -29.65
CA LYS A 118 -26.60 -6.79 -29.46
C LYS A 118 -26.87 -7.43 -28.07
N LYS A 119 -27.77 -6.77 -27.32
CA LYS A 119 -28.63 -7.20 -26.19
C LYS A 119 -28.39 -8.57 -25.54
N ASN A 120 -28.21 -8.56 -24.22
CA ASN A 120 -29.30 -8.94 -23.30
C ASN A 120 -29.14 -8.34 -21.90
N LYS A 121 -30.30 -8.21 -21.26
CA LYS A 121 -30.68 -7.37 -20.13
C LYS A 121 -30.65 -8.20 -18.86
N GLU A 122 -29.95 -7.75 -17.82
CA GLU A 122 -30.37 -7.97 -16.43
C GLU A 122 -29.73 -6.96 -15.50
N GLU A 123 -30.55 -6.55 -14.55
CA GLU A 123 -30.53 -5.32 -13.77
C GLU A 123 -29.67 -5.50 -12.52
N VAL A 124 -28.55 -4.77 -12.42
CA VAL A 124 -27.73 -4.73 -11.20
C VAL A 124 -27.35 -3.29 -10.88
N THR A 125 -27.70 -2.92 -9.66
CA THR A 125 -27.67 -1.63 -8.99
C THR A 125 -26.41 -0.81 -9.26
N ILE A 126 -26.62 0.45 -9.65
CA ILE A 126 -25.60 1.45 -9.95
C ILE A 126 -24.82 1.77 -8.66
N ILE A 127 -23.62 1.21 -8.48
CA ILE A 127 -22.61 1.75 -7.56
C ILE A 127 -21.72 2.67 -8.41
N PRO A 128 -21.66 3.99 -8.13
CA PRO A 128 -20.86 4.89 -8.95
C PRO A 128 -19.38 4.52 -8.83
N ASN A 129 -18.73 4.41 -10.00
CA ASN A 129 -17.27 4.37 -10.19
C ASN A 129 -16.60 5.57 -9.49
N ARG A 130 -16.40 5.49 -8.17
CA ARG A 130 -15.43 6.34 -7.48
C ARG A 130 -14.08 5.66 -7.64
N THR A 131 -13.38 6.03 -8.71
CA THR A 131 -11.95 5.77 -8.81
C THR A 131 -11.29 6.37 -7.56
N GLY A 132 -10.62 5.55 -6.74
CA GLY A 132 -9.97 5.98 -5.48
C GLY A 132 -8.81 6.96 -5.66
N TYR A 133 -8.68 7.53 -6.87
CA TYR A 133 -7.76 8.56 -7.29
C TYR A 133 -8.16 9.94 -6.76
N GLU A 134 -9.47 10.25 -6.77
CA GLU A 134 -9.98 11.53 -6.28
C GLU A 134 -9.71 11.70 -4.78
N ASP A 135 -9.76 10.62 -3.99
CA ASP A 135 -9.43 10.64 -2.57
C ASP A 135 -7.92 10.89 -2.32
N PHE A 136 -7.06 10.33 -3.16
CA PHE A 136 -5.60 10.59 -3.12
C PHE A 136 -5.26 12.03 -3.52
N LEU A 137 -5.91 12.57 -4.57
CA LEU A 137 -5.78 13.98 -4.94
C LEU A 137 -6.30 14.89 -3.85
N LYS A 138 -7.40 14.56 -3.18
CA LYS A 138 -7.93 15.36 -2.08
C LYS A 138 -7.02 15.33 -0.85
N GLU A 139 -6.35 14.22 -0.58
CA GLU A 139 -5.33 14.12 0.48
C GLU A 139 -4.01 14.83 0.14
N THR A 140 -3.67 14.99 -1.15
CA THR A 140 -2.40 15.59 -1.58
C THR A 140 -2.49 17.04 -2.09
N SER A 141 -3.68 17.49 -2.53
CA SER A 141 -3.93 18.85 -3.06
C SER A 141 -4.49 19.81 -2.03
N VAL A 142 -5.10 19.31 -0.95
CA VAL A 142 -5.27 20.11 0.25
C VAL A 142 -3.85 20.28 0.78
N GLY A 143 -3.23 21.41 0.44
CA GLY A 143 -1.96 21.84 0.99
C GLY A 143 -2.04 21.60 2.49
N GLY A 144 -1.39 20.51 2.91
CA GLY A 144 -1.49 20.05 4.27
C GLY A 144 -0.85 21.12 5.12
N LYS A 145 -1.67 22.04 5.64
CA LYS A 145 -1.41 22.66 6.93
C LYS A 145 -0.84 21.53 7.76
N SER A 146 0.39 21.70 8.25
CA SER A 146 0.96 20.86 9.28
C SER A 146 -0.19 20.55 10.24
N ARG A 147 -0.73 19.33 10.18
CA ARG A 147 -1.78 18.93 11.12
C ARG A 147 -1.06 19.01 12.43
N LYS A 148 -1.35 20.08 13.19
CA LYS A 148 -0.86 20.20 14.56
C LYS A 148 -1.20 18.86 15.21
N MET A 149 -0.25 18.34 15.96
CA MET A 149 -0.24 17.04 16.63
C MET A 149 -1.45 16.81 17.58
N GLU A 150 -2.41 17.73 17.60
CA GLU A 150 -3.46 17.92 18.60
C GLU A 150 -4.78 17.20 18.26
N ASP A 151 -4.95 16.64 17.04
CA ASP A 151 -6.18 15.92 16.66
C ASP A 151 -6.14 14.41 16.97
N TYR A 152 -5.04 13.90 17.54
CA TYR A 152 -5.02 12.54 18.08
C TYR A 152 -5.64 12.54 19.47
N ASN A 153 -6.84 11.97 19.61
CA ASN A 153 -7.41 11.63 20.91
C ASN A 153 -6.59 10.47 21.52
N TYR A 154 -5.42 10.81 22.07
CA TYR A 154 -4.54 9.87 22.75
C TYR A 154 -5.24 9.20 23.93
N ASP A 155 -6.23 9.85 24.55
CA ASP A 155 -7.05 9.21 25.59
C ASP A 155 -7.81 8.01 25.04
N ALA A 156 -8.40 8.08 23.85
CA ALA A 156 -9.11 6.94 23.26
C ALA A 156 -8.17 5.77 22.93
N VAL A 157 -6.98 6.05 22.39
CA VAL A 157 -6.00 5.03 22.00
C VAL A 157 -5.35 4.39 23.22
N ILE A 158 -4.99 5.20 24.23
CA ILE A 158 -4.41 4.72 25.49
C ILE A 158 -5.46 3.93 26.29
N THR A 159 -6.72 4.40 26.32
CA THR A 159 -7.82 3.67 26.98
C THR A 159 -8.07 2.32 26.32
N MET A 160 -8.04 2.23 24.99
CA MET A 160 -8.14 0.95 24.26
C MET A 160 -6.98 -0.01 24.60
N LEU A 161 -5.75 0.50 24.72
CA LEU A 161 -4.58 -0.30 25.06
C LEU A 161 -4.66 -0.82 26.52
N ILE A 162 -5.11 0.01 27.45
CA ILE A 162 -5.31 -0.35 28.86
C ILE A 162 -6.43 -1.39 29.01
N ILE A 163 -7.54 -1.24 28.29
CA ILE A 163 -8.64 -2.22 28.29
C ILE A 163 -8.17 -3.57 27.73
N MET A 164 -7.40 -3.59 26.64
CA MET A 164 -6.80 -4.81 26.11
C MET A 164 -5.88 -5.50 27.13
N LEU A 165 -5.05 -4.74 27.85
CA LEU A 165 -4.17 -5.28 28.91
C LEU A 165 -4.97 -5.85 30.09
N LEU A 166 -6.01 -5.16 30.55
CA LEU A 166 -6.88 -5.61 31.66
C LEU A 166 -7.71 -6.86 31.32
N LEU A 167 -8.15 -6.99 30.06
CA LEU A 167 -8.84 -8.19 29.60
C LEU A 167 -7.87 -9.37 29.43
N CYS A 168 -6.63 -9.13 29.01
CA CYS A 168 -5.61 -10.18 28.94
C CYS A 168 -5.24 -10.76 30.31
N THR A 169 -5.22 -9.96 31.38
CA THR A 169 -4.89 -10.48 32.73
C THR A 169 -6.01 -11.27 33.40
N ARG A 170 -7.24 -11.24 32.88
CA ARG A 170 -8.40 -11.91 33.51
C ARG A 170 -8.66 -13.32 32.97
N SER A 171 -7.87 -13.78 31.98
CA SER A 171 -8.10 -15.04 31.26
C SER A 171 -7.21 -16.21 31.73
N THR A 172 -6.31 -16.03 32.69
CA THR A 172 -5.33 -17.05 33.08
C THR A 172 -5.57 -17.73 34.44
N ASP A 173 -6.69 -17.45 35.14
CA ASP A 173 -6.90 -17.91 36.53
C ASP A 173 -8.07 -18.90 36.75
N THR A 174 -8.59 -19.56 35.70
CA THR A 174 -9.68 -20.56 35.87
C THR A 174 -9.25 -22.02 35.71
N ASP A 175 -7.98 -22.37 35.96
CA ASP A 175 -7.49 -23.76 35.86
C ASP A 175 -6.68 -24.26 37.08
N ALA A 176 -6.92 -23.70 38.28
CA ALA A 176 -6.21 -24.10 39.50
C ALA A 176 -7.13 -24.35 40.72
N ARG A 177 -8.28 -25.02 40.53
CA ARG A 177 -9.10 -25.49 41.67
C ARG A 177 -9.77 -26.85 41.42
N ILE A 178 -8.93 -27.85 41.16
CA ILE A 178 -9.20 -29.24 41.55
C ILE A 178 -8.18 -29.56 42.63
N MET A 179 -8.63 -29.55 43.89
CA MET A 179 -8.15 -30.35 45.04
C MET A 179 -8.93 -29.92 46.28
#